data_AF-A0A844D3F8-F1
#
_entry.id   AF-A0A844D3F8-F1
#
_cell.length_a   1.000
_cell.length_b   1.000
_cell.length_c   1.000
_cell.angle_alpha   90.00
_cell.angle_beta   90.00
_cell.angle_gamma   90.00
#
_symmetry.space_group_name_H-M   'P 1'
#
loop_
_entity.id
_entity.type
_entity.pdbx_description
1 polymer ?
#
loop_
_entity_poly.entity_id
_entity_poly.type
_entity_poly.pdbx_seq_one_letter_code
_entity_poly.pdbx_strand_id
1 'polypeptide(L)'
;MDHPIPIGLRGSVLLALRVTMPGRVRHAAVEGHHIIYNGKPVSPSRLANTGDVVRNAWRVVWLKLPGEEWERAADRRAPWRT
;
A
#
# COMPACT_ATOMS: atom_id res chain seq x y z
N MET A 1 -10.93 -1.65 13.13
CA MET A 1 -11.86 -0.78 12.40
C MET A 1 -11.06 -0.20 11.25
N ASP A 2 -11.06 -0.85 10.08
CA ASP A 2 -10.39 -0.34 8.88
C ASP A 2 -11.23 0.82 8.34
N HIS A 3 -10.65 2.01 8.33
CA HIS A 3 -11.29 3.19 7.76
C HIS A 3 -10.95 3.21 6.26
N PRO A 4 -11.94 3.19 5.35
CA PRO A 4 -11.67 3.33 3.93
C PRO A 4 -11.06 4.72 3.70
N ILE A 5 -9.89 4.75 3.05
CA ILE A 5 -9.21 6.00 2.70
C ILE A 5 -9.99 6.63 1.54
N PRO A 6 -10.57 7.84 1.71
CA PRO A 6 -11.27 8.50 0.61
C PRO A 6 -10.26 8.88 -0.47
N ILE A 7 -10.34 8.17 -1.60
CA ILE A 7 -9.58 8.46 -2.81
C ILE A 7 -10.27 9.65 -3.49
N GLY A 8 -9.66 10.82 -3.35
CA GLY A 8 -10.11 12.05 -4.02
C GLY A 8 -11.01 12.93 -3.16
N LEU A 9 -10.43 14.05 -2.69
CA LEU A 9 -11.07 15.38 -2.53
C LEU A 9 -10.13 16.44 -1.93
N ARG A 10 -8.88 16.10 -1.58
CA ARG A 10 -7.85 17.08 -1.21
C ARG A 10 -6.50 16.73 -1.82
N GLY A 11 -6.28 17.19 -3.06
CA GLY A 11 -4.98 17.58 -3.63
C GLY A 11 -3.74 16.67 -3.60
N SER A 12 -3.70 15.49 -2.98
CA SER A 12 -2.42 14.76 -2.85
C SER A 12 -2.48 13.23 -2.77
N VAL A 13 -3.65 12.60 -2.64
CA VAL A 13 -3.75 11.13 -2.61
C VAL A 13 -4.33 10.60 -3.92
N LEU A 14 -3.45 10.26 -4.86
CA LEU A 14 -3.82 9.55 -6.10
C LEU A 14 -3.66 8.03 -5.96
N LEU A 15 -3.00 7.55 -4.89
CA LEU A 15 -2.67 6.13 -4.74
C LEU A 15 -3.06 5.64 -3.35
N ALA A 16 -3.65 4.45 -3.29
CA ALA A 16 -3.86 3.74 -2.05
C ALA A 16 -3.05 2.44 -2.03
N LEU A 17 -2.57 2.10 -0.84
CA LEU A 17 -1.88 0.86 -0.54
C LEU A 17 -2.73 0.03 0.42
N ARG A 18 -2.72 -1.28 0.23
CA ARG A 18 -3.25 -2.23 1.21
C ARG A 18 -2.19 -3.27 1.52
N VAL A 19 -2.10 -3.65 2.78
CA VAL A 19 -1.34 -4.83 3.20
C VAL A 19 -2.31 -5.89 3.65
N THR A 20 -2.20 -7.07 3.07
CA THR A 20 -2.99 -8.24 3.45
C THR A 20 -2.08 -9.30 4.05
N MET A 21 -2.37 -9.67 5.29
CA MET A 21 -1.74 -10.77 6.03
C MET A 21 -2.82 -11.76 6.49
N PRO A 22 -2.46 -13.01 6.87
CA PRO A 22 -3.44 -13.95 7.40
C PRO A 22 -4.27 -13.32 8.53
N GLY A 23 -5.59 -13.16 8.30
CA GLY A 23 -6.53 -12.59 9.26
C GLY A 23 -6.43 -11.08 9.51
N ARG A 24 -5.61 -10.32 8.74
CA ARG A 24 -5.43 -8.87 8.94
C ARG A 24 -5.33 -8.13 7.61
N VAL A 25 -6.17 -7.11 7.44
CA VAL A 25 -6.09 -6.15 6.33
C VAL A 25 -5.74 -4.79 6.92
N ARG A 26 -4.91 -4.01 6.22
CA ARG A 26 -4.56 -2.64 6.62
C ARG A 26 -4.49 -1.76 5.40
N HIS A 27 -5.05 -0.55 5.50
CA HIS A 27 -5.01 0.46 4.45
C HIS A 27 -4.01 1.57 4.77
N ALA A 28 -3.32 2.07 3.73
CA ALA A 28 -2.42 3.21 3.79
C ALA A 28 -2.61 4.10 2.54
N ALA A 29 -2.38 5.41 2.69
CA ALA A 29 -2.45 6.37 1.60
C ALA A 29 -1.05 6.61 1.04
N VAL A 30 -0.93 7.05 -0.21
CA VAL A 30 0.31 7.62 -0.72
C VAL A 30 0.11 9.10 -0.97
N GLU A 31 0.95 9.90 -0.35
CA GLU A 31 1.02 11.35 -0.53
C GLU A 31 2.40 11.71 -1.10
N GLY A 32 2.43 12.20 -2.34
CA GLY A 32 3.68 12.43 -3.06
C GLY A 32 4.53 11.16 -3.17
N HIS A 33 5.68 11.15 -2.50
CA HIS A 33 6.61 10.01 -2.44
C HIS A 33 6.54 9.20 -1.13
N HIS A 34 5.59 9.52 -0.24
CA HIS A 34 5.51 8.94 1.09
C HIS A 34 4.26 8.06 1.25
N ILE A 35 4.44 6.90 1.89
CA ILE A 35 3.34 6.06 2.34
C ILE A 35 2.93 6.56 3.71
N ILE A 36 1.69 7.00 3.85
CA ILE A 36 1.14 7.50 5.10
C ILE A 36 0.29 6.41 5.75
N TYR A 37 0.67 6.00 6.95
CA TYR A 37 -0.06 5.04 7.77
C TYR A 37 -0.20 5.58 9.19
N ASN A 38 -1.43 5.60 9.71
CA ASN A 38 -1.74 6.17 11.03
C ASN A 38 -1.19 7.61 11.22
N GLY A 39 -1.32 8.44 10.18
CA GLY A 39 -0.85 9.83 10.18
C GLY A 39 0.67 10.04 10.15
N LYS A 40 1.47 8.98 9.95
CA LYS A 40 2.94 9.06 9.89
C LYS A 40 3.48 8.50 8.57
N PRO A 41 4.56 9.07 8.01
CA PRO A 41 5.27 8.47 6.89
C PRO A 41 5.94 7.16 7.34
N VAL A 42 5.70 6.09 6.59
CA VAL A 42 6.25 4.76 6.84
C VAL A 42 6.90 4.21 5.57
N SER A 43 7.86 3.31 5.73
CA SER A 43 8.37 2.52 4.60
C SER A 43 7.43 1.34 4.31
N PRO A 44 7.45 0.77 3.09
CA PRO A 44 6.68 -0.43 2.77
C PRO A 44 6.98 -1.59 3.73
N SER A 45 8.26 -1.74 4.10
CA SER A 45 8.70 -2.77 5.06
C SER A 45 8.11 -2.51 6.44
N ARG A 46 8.15 -1.27 6.94
CA ARG A 46 7.57 -0.93 8.25
C ARG A 46 6.07 -1.16 8.26
N LEU A 47 5.36 -0.79 7.20
CA LEU A 47 3.92 -1.05 7.03
C LEU A 47 3.61 -2.55 7.08
N ALA A 48 4.34 -3.36 6.32
CA ALA A 48 4.15 -4.82 6.31
C ALA A 48 4.47 -5.46 7.67
N ASN A 49 5.52 -4.98 8.35
CA ASN A 49 5.99 -5.54 9.61
C ASN A 49 5.29 -4.99 10.86
N THR A 50 4.22 -4.19 10.73
CA THR A 50 3.49 -3.64 11.90
C THR A 50 2.60 -4.70 12.60
N GLY A 51 2.73 -5.99 12.26
CA GLY A 51 1.93 -7.05 12.89
C GLY A 51 2.46 -8.47 12.77
N ASP A 52 3.33 -8.75 11.79
CA ASP A 52 4.04 -10.02 11.62
C ASP A 52 5.34 -9.79 10.81
N VAL A 53 6.30 -10.71 10.86
CA VAL A 53 7.58 -10.56 10.15
C VAL A 53 7.44 -10.99 8.68
N VAL A 54 7.54 -10.01 7.78
CA VAL A 54 7.48 -10.23 6.33
C VAL A 54 8.83 -9.92 5.70
N ARG A 55 9.51 -10.95 5.16
CA ARG A 55 10.81 -10.82 4.47
C ARG A 55 10.76 -9.97 3.20
N ASN A 56 9.65 -10.01 2.47
CA ASN A 56 9.47 -9.21 1.25
C ASN A 56 8.10 -8.52 1.29
N ALA A 57 8.09 -7.26 1.72
CA ALA A 57 6.89 -6.45 1.84
C ALA A 57 6.07 -6.38 0.54
N TRP A 58 6.72 -6.42 -0.63
CA TRP A 58 6.04 -6.32 -1.93
C TRP A 58 5.11 -7.49 -2.24
N ARG A 59 5.30 -8.66 -1.59
CA ARG A 59 4.41 -9.83 -1.75
C ARG A 59 3.04 -9.65 -1.08
N VAL A 60 2.97 -8.78 -0.07
CA VAL A 60 1.77 -8.55 0.74
C VAL A 60 1.17 -7.16 0.52
N VAL A 61 1.91 -6.28 -0.15
CA VAL A 61 1.47 -4.94 -0.56
C VAL A 61 0.67 -5.02 -1.86
N TRP A 62 -0.49 -4.39 -1.84
CA TRP A 62 -1.36 -4.17 -2.99
C TRP A 62 -1.44 -2.68 -3.29
N LEU A 63 -1.54 -2.36 -4.58
CA LEU A 63 -1.65 -1.03 -5.12
C LEU A 63 -3.06 -0.83 -5.67
N LYS A 64 -3.64 0.35 -5.46
CA LYS A 64 -4.80 0.83 -6.19
C LYS A 64 -4.45 2.14 -6.85
N LEU A 65 -4.34 2.12 -8.18
CA LEU A 65 -4.15 3.31 -8.99
C LEU A 65 -5.52 3.96 -9.31
N PRO A 66 -5.55 5.25 -9.69
CA PRO A 66 -6.77 5.89 -10.15
C PRO A 66 -7.38 5.14 -11.33
N GLY A 67 -8.64 4.71 -11.20
CA GLY A 67 -9.35 4.01 -12.27
C GLY A 67 -8.99 2.53 -12.44
N GLU A 68 -8.10 1.97 -11.60
CA GLU A 68 -7.71 0.56 -11.66
C GLU A 68 -8.22 -0.25 -10.46
N GLU A 69 -8.30 -1.57 -10.66
CA GLU A 69 -8.55 -2.54 -9.60
C GLU A 69 -7.30 -2.79 -8.74
N TRP A 70 -7.50 -3.39 -7.58
CA TRP A 70 -6.38 -3.71 -6.68
C TRP A 70 -5.47 -4.77 -7.30
N GLU A 71 -4.17 -4.46 -7.42
CA GLU A 71 -3.16 -5.38 -7.94
C GLU A 71 -2.03 -5.56 -6.92
N ARG A 72 -1.43 -6.75 -6.81
CA ARG A 72 -0.25 -6.95 -5.96
C ARG A 72 0.95 -6.25 -6.55
N ALA A 73 1.72 -5.55 -5.71
CA ALA A 73 2.94 -4.89 -6.14
C ALA A 73 3.99 -5.87 -6.72
N ALA A 74 4.03 -7.10 -6.19
CA ALA A 74 4.89 -8.16 -6.72
C ALA A 74 4.49 -8.61 -8.13
N ASP A 75 3.20 -8.61 -8.45
CA ASP A 75 2.68 -9.06 -9.75
C ASP A 75 2.83 -7.96 -10.82
N ARG A 76 2.72 -6.68 -10.41
CA ARG A 76 2.91 -5.52 -11.29
C ARG A 76 4.37 -5.27 -11.69
N ARG A 77 5.34 -5.92 -11.03
CA ARG A 77 6.75 -5.70 -11.30
C ARG A 77 7.09 -6.23 -12.69
N ALA A 78 7.10 -5.36 -13.69
CA ALA A 78 7.60 -5.70 -15.02
C ALA A 78 9.02 -6.29 -14.88
N PRO A 79 9.38 -7.38 -15.57
CA PRO A 79 10.77 -7.75 -15.69
C PRO A 79 11.50 -6.53 -16.25
N TRP A 80 12.59 -6.13 -15.62
CA TRP A 80 13.52 -5.18 -16.20
C TRP A 80 13.76 -5.65 -17.64
N ARG A 81 13.39 -4.84 -18.65
CA ARG A 81 13.69 -5.16 -20.04
C ARG A 81 15.22 -5.20 -20.14
N THR A 82 15.77 -6.40 -20.23
CA THR A 82 17.14 -6.65 -20.71
C THR A 82 17.24 -6.21 -22.16
#